data_AF-A0A0R2I863-F1
#
_entry.id   AF-A0A0R2I863-F1
#
_cell.length_a   1.000
_cell.length_b   1.000
_cell.length_c   1.000
_cell.angle_alpha   90.00
_cell.angle_beta   90.00
_cell.angle_gamma   90.00
#
_symmetry.space_group_name_H-M   'P 1'
#
loop_
_entity.id
_entity.type
_entity.pdbx_description
1 polymer ?
#
loop_
_entity_poly.entity_id
_entity_poly.type
_entity_poly.pdbx_seq_one_letter_code
_entity_poly.pdbx_strand_id
1 'polypeptide(L)'
;MDFAEYLPYFKKMINRRIKWTTRRPEDGLIRAGYPLYDPQMIQFAHDYKVSSCFDRHYRRTLRMHGIKPKLNHATVGDVILTDDPTVTQAMISLIIDEEDMQQGMWAQAMQEGYFYRLLKNLTASMVAA
;
A
#
# COMPACT_ATOMS: atom_id res chain seq x y z
N MET A 1 7.84 6.11 11.89
CA MET A 1 6.38 6.22 11.84
C MET A 1 5.80 5.13 12.72
N ASP A 2 4.68 5.38 13.41
CA ASP A 2 3.97 4.34 14.15
C ASP A 2 2.85 3.76 13.26
N PHE A 3 2.99 2.49 12.85
CA PHE A 3 2.00 1.82 12.01
C PHE A 3 0.68 1.57 12.74
N ALA A 4 0.71 1.46 14.07
CA ALA A 4 -0.48 1.16 14.86
C ALA A 4 -1.52 2.29 14.78
N GLU A 5 -1.07 3.54 14.64
CA GLU A 5 -1.93 4.72 14.49
C GLU A 5 -2.78 4.67 13.21
N TYR A 6 -2.28 4.02 12.15
CA TYR A 6 -2.96 3.91 10.86
C TYR A 6 -3.87 2.67 10.74
N LEU A 7 -3.75 1.69 11.64
CA LEU A 7 -4.57 0.47 11.60
C LEU A 7 -6.08 0.73 11.66
N PRO A 8 -6.62 1.59 12.54
CA PRO A 8 -8.05 1.89 12.57
C PRO A 8 -8.56 2.50 11.27
N TYR A 9 -7.75 3.37 10.66
CA TYR A 9 -8.06 3.98 9.37
C TYR A 9 -8.18 2.92 8.27
N PHE A 10 -7.15 2.09 8.07
CA PHE A 10 -7.19 1.08 7.02
C PHE A 10 -8.26 0.01 7.24
N LYS A 11 -8.57 -0.34 8.49
CA LYS A 11 -9.69 -1.24 8.81
C LYS A 11 -11.02 -0.67 8.34
N LYS A 12 -11.24 0.64 8.49
CA LYS A 12 -12.47 1.33 8.08
C LYS A 12 -12.62 1.44 6.55
N MET A 13 -11.51 1.40 5.82
CA MET A 13 -11.50 1.54 4.35
C MET A 13 -11.81 0.24 3.60
N ILE A 14 -11.79 -0.91 4.29
CA ILE A 14 -12.19 -2.19 3.72
C ILE A 14 -13.63 -2.09 3.19
N ASN A 15 -13.85 -2.53 1.96
CA ASN A 15 -15.13 -2.45 1.23
C ASN A 15 -15.68 -1.03 1.00
N ARG A 16 -14.94 0.05 1.35
CA ARG A 16 -15.38 1.42 1.03
C ARG A 16 -15.10 1.77 -0.42
N ARG A 17 -16.09 2.33 -1.11
CA ARG A 17 -15.89 2.87 -2.46
C ARG A 17 -15.02 4.12 -2.42
N ILE A 18 -13.87 4.09 -3.09
CA ILE A 18 -13.05 5.28 -3.35
C ILE A 18 -13.68 6.03 -4.52
N LYS A 19 -13.81 7.36 -4.39
CA LYS A 19 -14.33 8.20 -5.47
C LYS A 19 -13.26 8.37 -6.55
N TRP A 20 -13.67 8.38 -7.80
CA TRP A 20 -12.81 8.66 -8.95
C TRP A 20 -13.25 9.96 -9.61
N THR A 21 -12.33 10.70 -10.21
CA THR A 21 -12.62 11.94 -10.95
C THR A 21 -11.88 11.96 -12.27
N THR A 22 -12.49 12.51 -13.31
CA THR A 22 -11.91 12.63 -14.66
C THR A 22 -11.33 14.02 -14.95
N ARG A 23 -11.55 15.01 -14.06
CA ARG A 23 -11.10 16.39 -14.23
C ARG A 23 -9.84 16.66 -13.41
N ARG A 24 -8.67 16.75 -14.03
CA ARG A 24 -7.58 17.55 -13.42
C ARG A 24 -7.81 19.02 -13.78
N PRO A 25 -7.75 19.97 -12.83
CA PRO A 25 -7.99 21.38 -13.12
C PRO A 25 -6.98 22.04 -14.08
N GLU A 26 -5.82 21.42 -14.31
CA GLU A 26 -4.65 22.11 -14.86
C GLU A 26 -4.48 21.96 -16.38
N ASP A 27 -5.08 20.94 -17.00
CA ASP A 27 -4.74 20.56 -18.38
C ASP A 27 -5.94 20.22 -19.28
N GLY A 28 -7.19 20.26 -18.77
CA GLY A 28 -8.41 20.18 -19.59
C GLY A 28 -8.66 18.83 -20.31
N LEU A 29 -7.78 17.85 -20.12
CA LEU A 29 -7.84 16.53 -20.76
C LEU A 29 -8.71 15.55 -19.96
N ILE A 30 -9.64 14.87 -20.65
CA ILE A 30 -10.43 13.77 -20.09
C ILE A 30 -9.55 12.51 -20.04
N ARG A 31 -9.12 12.12 -18.84
CA ARG A 31 -8.36 10.87 -18.60
C ARG A 31 -9.28 9.79 -18.02
N ALA A 32 -8.78 8.55 -17.95
CA ALA A 32 -9.46 7.35 -17.43
C ALA A 32 -9.98 7.42 -15.97
N GLY A 33 -9.94 8.61 -15.35
CA GLY A 33 -10.28 8.83 -13.96
C GLY A 33 -9.07 8.60 -13.06
N TYR A 34 -8.85 9.48 -12.09
CA TYR A 34 -7.90 9.26 -11.01
C TYR A 34 -8.65 9.13 -9.67
N PRO A 35 -8.20 8.26 -8.77
CA PRO A 35 -8.79 8.13 -7.45
C PRO A 35 -8.59 9.41 -6.61
N LEU A 36 -9.63 9.79 -5.89
CA LEU A 36 -9.60 10.87 -4.91
C LEU A 36 -9.31 10.26 -3.53
N TYR A 37 -8.05 10.41 -3.11
CA TYR A 37 -7.60 10.00 -1.81
C TYR A 37 -7.91 11.06 -0.75
N ASP A 38 -8.31 10.60 0.43
CA ASP A 38 -8.48 11.50 1.57
C ASP A 38 -7.10 11.89 2.17
N PRO A 39 -7.06 12.93 3.02
CA PRO A 39 -5.81 13.39 3.61
C PRO A 39 -5.07 12.32 4.41
N GLN A 40 -5.76 11.36 5.04
CA GLN A 40 -5.10 10.31 5.83
C GLN A 40 -4.34 9.32 4.93
N MET A 41 -4.90 8.94 3.79
CA MET A 41 -4.17 8.11 2.81
C MET A 41 -2.94 8.85 2.26
N ILE A 42 -3.10 10.14 1.92
CA ILE A 42 -2.01 10.97 1.38
C ILE A 42 -0.88 11.11 2.41
N GLN A 43 -1.23 11.40 3.67
CA GLN A 43 -0.29 11.49 4.77
C GLN A 43 0.44 10.17 5.00
N PHE A 44 -0.28 9.04 5.02
CA PHE A 44 0.33 7.73 5.16
C PHE A 44 1.35 7.45 4.05
N ALA A 45 1.00 7.72 2.79
CA ALA A 45 1.90 7.48 1.66
C ALA A 45 3.16 8.34 1.75
N HIS A 46 3.00 9.62 2.11
CA HIS A 46 4.12 10.53 2.33
C HIS A 46 5.04 10.02 3.45
N ASP A 47 4.48 9.76 4.63
CA ASP A 47 5.23 9.32 5.81
C ASP A 47 5.93 7.99 5.58
N TYR A 48 5.26 7.07 4.88
CA TYR A 48 5.85 5.80 4.50
C TYR A 48 7.06 6.00 3.58
N LYS A 49 6.92 6.77 2.49
CA LYS A 49 7.99 7.02 1.49
C LYS A 49 9.24 7.64 2.11
N VAL A 50 9.10 8.51 3.12
CA VAL A 50 10.23 9.17 3.79
C VAL A 50 10.77 8.38 4.99
N SER A 51 10.09 7.32 5.43
CA SER A 51 10.52 6.49 6.54
C SER A 51 11.67 5.55 6.16
N SER A 52 12.37 5.01 7.17
CA SER A 52 13.34 3.94 6.99
C SER A 52 12.73 2.60 6.55
N CYS A 53 11.41 2.46 6.62
CA CYS A 53 10.69 1.25 6.20
C CYS A 53 10.46 1.20 4.68
N PHE A 54 10.68 2.31 3.97
CA PHE A 54 10.57 2.31 2.52
C PHE A 54 11.73 1.56 1.88
N ASP A 55 11.47 0.33 1.45
CA ASP A 55 12.41 -0.43 0.62
C ASP A 55 12.47 0.17 -0.79
N ARG A 56 13.61 0.76 -1.17
CA ARG A 56 13.86 1.30 -2.53
C ARG A 56 14.08 0.23 -3.59
N HIS A 57 14.32 -1.01 -3.17
CA HIS A 57 14.55 -2.17 -4.01
C HIS A 57 13.42 -3.20 -3.90
N TYR A 58 12.22 -2.77 -3.51
CA TYR A 58 11.05 -3.61 -3.23
C TYR A 58 10.80 -4.72 -4.26
N ARG A 59 10.89 -4.44 -5.57
CA ARG A 59 10.73 -5.46 -6.61
C ARG A 59 11.79 -6.56 -6.55
N ARG A 60 13.03 -6.22 -6.22
CA ARG A 60 14.12 -7.19 -6.05
C ARG A 60 13.89 -8.00 -4.77
N THR A 61 13.57 -7.33 -3.66
CA THR A 61 13.29 -7.98 -2.37
C THR A 61 12.19 -9.02 -2.51
N LEU A 62 11.03 -8.67 -3.09
CA LEU A 62 9.94 -9.63 -3.31
C LEU A 62 10.41 -10.84 -4.14
N ARG A 63 11.15 -10.61 -5.25
CA ARG A 63 11.64 -11.71 -6.10
C ARG A 63 12.64 -12.62 -5.42
N MET A 64 13.50 -12.10 -4.54
CA MET A 64 14.45 -12.91 -3.78
C MET A 64 13.74 -13.90 -2.83
N HIS A 65 12.54 -13.56 -2.39
CA HIS A 65 11.67 -14.44 -1.60
C HIS A 65 10.70 -15.27 -2.46
N GLY A 66 10.91 -15.35 -3.78
CA GLY A 66 10.03 -16.09 -4.69
C GLY A 66 8.67 -15.43 -4.94
N ILE A 67 8.47 -14.19 -4.47
CA ILE A 67 7.20 -13.48 -4.55
C ILE A 67 7.19 -12.62 -5.82
N LYS A 68 6.14 -12.78 -6.63
CA LYS A 68 5.94 -11.95 -7.83
C LYS A 68 5.50 -10.54 -7.42
N PRO A 69 6.16 -9.47 -7.90
CA PRO A 69 5.82 -8.09 -7.56
C PRO A 69 4.54 -7.67 -8.29
N LYS A 70 3.38 -8.04 -7.74
CA LYS A 70 2.06 -7.72 -8.28
C LYS A 70 1.04 -7.64 -7.15
N LEU A 71 0.21 -6.61 -7.13
CA LEU A 71 -0.88 -6.51 -6.17
C LEU A 71 -2.05 -7.45 -6.50
N ASN A 72 -2.24 -8.49 -5.68
CA ASN A 72 -3.40 -9.40 -5.70
C ASN A 72 -3.45 -10.21 -4.39
N HIS A 73 -4.56 -10.92 -4.16
CA HIS A 73 -4.77 -11.70 -2.93
C HIS A 73 -3.70 -12.77 -2.69
N ALA A 74 -3.28 -13.51 -3.73
CA ALA A 74 -2.30 -14.58 -3.58
C ALA A 74 -0.94 -14.00 -3.15
N THR A 75 -0.44 -12.99 -3.86
CA THR A 75 0.82 -12.31 -3.52
C THR A 75 0.80 -11.73 -2.11
N VAL A 76 -0.29 -11.07 -1.70
CA VAL A 76 -0.40 -10.51 -0.33
C VAL A 76 -0.45 -11.62 0.71
N GLY A 77 -1.11 -12.74 0.41
CA GLY A 77 -1.09 -13.94 1.25
C GLY A 77 0.32 -14.49 1.44
N ASP A 78 1.05 -14.68 0.33
CA ASP A 78 2.44 -15.17 0.35
C ASP A 78 3.34 -14.27 1.20
N VAL A 79 3.22 -12.94 1.06
CA VAL A 79 3.96 -11.96 1.88
C VAL A 79 3.68 -12.11 3.37
N ILE A 80 2.42 -12.30 3.76
CA ILE A 80 2.06 -12.47 5.18
C ILE A 80 2.62 -13.79 5.71
N LEU A 81 2.62 -14.85 4.90
CA LEU A 81 3.13 -16.16 5.28
C LEU A 81 4.64 -16.22 5.47
N THR A 82 5.42 -15.28 4.90
CA THR A 82 6.86 -15.25 5.16
C THR A 82 7.20 -14.84 6.59
N ASP A 83 6.29 -14.16 7.29
CA ASP A 83 6.50 -13.53 8.60
C ASP A 83 7.81 -12.70 8.66
N ASP A 84 8.20 -12.15 7.51
CA ASP A 84 9.43 -11.37 7.36
C ASP A 84 9.04 -9.88 7.24
N PRO A 85 9.43 -9.04 8.22
CA PRO A 85 9.17 -7.61 8.18
C PRO A 85 9.68 -6.94 6.90
N THR A 86 10.81 -7.39 6.35
CA THR A 86 11.43 -6.80 5.16
C THR A 86 10.60 -7.07 3.90
N VAL A 87 10.01 -8.27 3.79
CA VAL A 87 9.12 -8.66 2.69
C VAL A 87 7.79 -7.90 2.79
N THR A 88 7.28 -7.74 4.01
CA THR A 88 6.07 -6.95 4.27
C THR A 88 6.28 -5.48 3.89
N GLN A 89 7.41 -4.89 4.29
CA GLN A 89 7.81 -3.53 3.91
C GLN A 89 7.97 -3.38 2.40
N ALA A 90 8.60 -4.34 1.72
CA ALA A 90 8.72 -4.33 0.27
C ALA A 90 7.35 -4.35 -0.42
N MET A 91 6.39 -5.12 0.09
CA MET A 91 5.04 -5.14 -0.48
C MET A 91 4.31 -3.80 -0.29
N ILE A 92 4.45 -3.16 0.87
CA ILE A 92 3.86 -1.82 1.09
C ILE A 92 4.55 -0.78 0.19
N SER A 93 5.89 -0.82 0.05
CA SER A 93 6.63 0.03 -0.88
C SER A 93 6.14 -0.12 -2.31
N LEU A 94 5.88 -1.35 -2.77
CA LEU A 94 5.32 -1.61 -4.09
C LEU A 94 3.97 -0.91 -4.27
N ILE A 95 3.05 -1.06 -3.30
CA ILE A 95 1.72 -0.45 -3.37
C ILE A 95 1.85 1.08 -3.38
N ILE A 96 2.71 1.64 -2.55
CA ILE A 96 2.88 3.08 -2.37
C ILE A 96 3.55 3.74 -3.58
N ASP A 97 4.55 3.10 -4.18
CA ASP A 97 5.32 3.66 -5.27
C ASP A 97 4.66 3.46 -6.65
N GLU A 98 3.98 2.34 -6.86
CA GLU A 98 3.38 2.03 -8.17
C GLU A 98 2.06 2.76 -8.47
N GLU A 99 1.53 3.56 -7.55
CA GLU A 99 0.33 4.39 -7.81
C GLU A 99 0.52 5.37 -8.97
N ASP A 100 1.74 5.91 -9.12
CA ASP A 100 2.07 6.84 -10.20
C ASP A 100 2.13 6.14 -11.57
N MET A 101 2.40 4.82 -11.58
CA MET A 101 2.47 4.00 -12.80
C MET A 101 1.14 3.32 -13.12
N GLN A 102 0.43 2.87 -12.10
CA GLN A 102 -0.84 2.17 -12.17
C GLN A 102 -1.82 2.83 -11.20
N GLN A 103 -2.61 3.77 -11.71
CA GLN A 103 -3.60 4.50 -10.91
C GLN A 103 -4.60 3.52 -10.26
N GLY A 104 -4.88 3.75 -8.98
CA GLY A 104 -5.84 2.94 -8.22
C GLY A 104 -5.21 1.78 -7.43
N MET A 105 -3.89 1.69 -7.35
CA MET A 105 -3.19 0.72 -6.48
C MET A 105 -3.53 0.95 -5.00
N TRP A 106 -3.51 2.19 -4.52
CA TRP A 106 -3.92 2.48 -3.14
C TRP A 106 -5.41 2.23 -2.96
N ALA A 107 -6.24 2.58 -3.95
CA ALA A 107 -7.68 2.34 -3.91
C ALA A 107 -7.98 0.83 -3.75
N GLN A 108 -7.37 -0.01 -4.60
CA GLN A 108 -7.47 -1.46 -4.49
C GLN A 108 -6.96 -1.95 -3.14
N ALA A 109 -5.79 -1.49 -2.69
CA ALA A 109 -5.20 -1.94 -1.43
C ALA A 109 -6.02 -1.56 -0.18
N MET A 110 -6.68 -0.40 -0.21
CA MET A 110 -7.62 0.00 0.84
C MET A 110 -8.89 -0.85 0.80
N GLN A 111 -9.49 -1.01 -0.38
CA GLN A 111 -10.76 -1.71 -0.57
C GLN A 111 -10.67 -3.19 -0.19
N GLU A 112 -9.62 -3.85 -0.65
CA GLU A 112 -9.36 -5.26 -0.38
C GLU A 112 -8.75 -5.48 1.02
N GLY A 113 -8.47 -4.43 1.78
CA GLY A 113 -7.86 -4.53 3.10
C GLY A 113 -6.42 -5.06 3.08
N TYR A 114 -5.68 -4.86 1.99
CA TYR A 114 -4.26 -5.23 1.92
C TYR A 114 -3.42 -4.39 2.88
N PHE A 115 -3.61 -3.06 2.91
CA PHE A 115 -2.90 -2.21 3.87
C PHE A 115 -3.14 -2.67 5.31
N TYR A 116 -4.40 -2.89 5.70
CA TYR A 116 -4.72 -3.33 7.06
C TYR A 116 -4.00 -4.63 7.43
N ARG A 117 -4.01 -5.62 6.54
CA ARG A 117 -3.35 -6.92 6.78
C ARG A 117 -1.83 -6.80 6.85
N LEU A 118 -1.22 -6.09 5.92
CA LEU A 118 0.24 -5.89 5.87
C LEU A 118 0.74 -5.09 7.07
N LEU A 119 0.07 -4.00 7.44
CA LEU A 119 0.45 -3.21 8.62
C LEU A 119 0.27 -4.02 9.91
N LYS A 120 -0.82 -4.79 10.01
CA LYS A 120 -1.05 -5.64 11.19
C LYS A 120 0.06 -6.69 11.32
N ASN A 121 0.46 -7.30 10.21
CA ASN A 121 1.58 -8.24 10.17
C ASN A 121 2.87 -7.56 10.65
N LEU A 122 3.19 -6.39 10.08
CA LEU A 122 4.40 -5.63 10.41
C LEU A 122 4.44 -5.23 11.90
N THR A 123 3.32 -4.77 12.47
CA THR A 123 3.25 -4.43 13.90
C THR A 123 3.43 -5.64 14.80
N ALA A 124 2.97 -6.83 14.39
CA ALA A 124 3.13 -8.04 15.19
C ALA A 124 4.60 -8.52 15.16
N SER A 125 5.22 -8.56 13.99
CA SER A 125 6.61 -9.00 13.83
C SER A 125 7.62 -8.03 14.47
N MET A 126 7.31 -6.73 14.54
CA MET A 126 8.16 -5.72 15.21
C MET A 126 8.08 -5.75 16.75
N VAL A 127 7.02 -6.34 17.33
CA VAL A 127 6.89 -6.52 18.79
C VAL A 127 7.52 -7.84 19.25
N ALA A 128 7.67 -8.80 18.34
CA ALA A 128 8.25 -10.11 18.61
C ALA A 128 9.79 -10.17 18.49
N ALA A 129 10.42 -9.11 17.93
CA ALA A 129 11.86 -8.98 17.73
C ALA A 129 12.52 -8.14 18.84
#